data_AF-A0A520Q4Q0-F1
#
_entry.id   AF-A0A520Q4Q0-F1
#
_cell.length_a   1.000
_cell.length_b   1.000
_cell.length_c   1.000
_cell.angle_alpha   90.00
_cell.angle_beta   90.00
_cell.angle_gamma   90.00
#
_symmetry.space_group_name_H-M   'P 1'
#
loop_
_entity.id
_entity.type
_entity.pdbx_description
1 polymer ?
#
loop_
_entity_poly.entity_id
_entity_poly.type
_entity_poly.pdbx_seq_one_letter_code
_entity_poly.pdbx_strand_id
1 'polypeptide(L)'
;MSDSAARQSAMPSSYCTMPDVRSVATGTPAAVASSSIASPRCSSTRTKMVRLLAPMTRDGGERRPHAQRRRVVNVDRPVVSRRRAAFGRVGPMRSCICLAALLLASCGGAAVDEAALRDEIREEVRAEMAREARRNRPRAEVDAEVDVALPDTPRFLIDAAGAPARGAADPRVTIVTFSDFQCPFCGRVQATLRRLLEAYPDDVRLVFRNNPLPFHQDAMPAAEAAQEAHAQGGPEMFWRLHDLLFANQHALERADLERYAAQIGMDVTRLTQALDRHTHQARIVADQTEAGARGARGTPAFFINGVQLMGAQPFERFDEIVQRELAVARRLEAAGVARGQIYAYLMRDALD
;
A
#
# COMPACT_ATOMS: atom_id res chain seq x y z
N MET A 1 43.57 34.27 -54.16
CA MET A 1 43.43 33.06 -55.01
C MET A 1 42.67 32.03 -54.20
N SER A 2 41.43 31.63 -54.46
CA SER A 2 40.31 32.03 -55.32
C SER A 2 39.12 31.29 -54.68
N ASP A 3 38.03 31.99 -54.32
CA ASP A 3 36.68 31.86 -54.91
C ASP A 3 35.96 30.52 -54.65
N SER A 4 34.68 30.41 -54.33
CA SER A 4 33.57 31.37 -54.24
C SER A 4 32.32 30.68 -53.67
N ALA A 5 31.45 31.50 -53.06
CA ALA A 5 29.96 31.51 -53.09
C ALA A 5 29.13 30.24 -52.76
N ALA A 6 28.22 30.23 -51.78
CA ALA A 6 26.99 31.04 -51.58
C ALA A 6 25.78 30.65 -52.47
N ARG A 7 24.67 30.23 -51.81
CA ARG A 7 23.22 30.34 -52.14
C ARG A 7 22.48 29.42 -51.14
N GLN A 8 21.54 29.81 -50.26
CA GLN A 8 20.40 30.74 -50.27
C GLN A 8 19.33 30.47 -51.34
N SER A 9 18.22 29.87 -50.88
CA SER A 9 16.81 30.00 -51.32
C SER A 9 15.96 29.53 -50.11
N ALA A 10 15.17 30.33 -49.37
CA ALA A 10 14.01 31.17 -49.70
C ALA A 10 12.69 30.37 -49.89
N MET A 11 11.89 30.29 -48.81
CA MET A 11 10.41 30.52 -48.66
C MET A 11 9.40 29.71 -49.53
N PRO A 12 8.10 29.51 -49.14
CA PRO A 12 7.23 30.42 -48.35
C PRO A 12 6.42 29.74 -47.21
N SER A 13 6.12 30.38 -46.07
CA SER A 13 5.10 31.41 -45.80
C SER A 13 3.74 31.18 -46.49
N SER A 14 2.80 30.58 -45.78
CA SER A 14 1.37 30.67 -46.11
C SER A 14 0.56 30.79 -44.83
N TYR A 15 0.08 32.01 -44.64
CA TYR A 15 -0.95 32.41 -43.70
C TYR A 15 -2.30 31.82 -44.13
N CYS A 16 -3.05 31.26 -43.18
CA CYS A 16 -4.52 31.20 -43.20
C CYS A 16 -4.98 31.97 -41.93
N THR A 17 -5.14 33.28 -41.97
CA THR A 17 -6.38 34.02 -42.28
C THR A 17 -7.63 33.42 -41.62
N MET A 18 -8.02 34.01 -40.48
CA MET A 18 -9.37 33.97 -39.93
C MET A 18 -10.33 34.71 -40.87
N PRO A 19 -11.62 34.31 -40.94
CA PRO A 19 -12.66 35.22 -41.37
C PRO A 19 -13.11 36.12 -40.21
N ASP A 20 -12.93 37.42 -40.41
CA ASP A 20 -13.57 38.50 -39.68
C ASP A 20 -14.94 38.76 -40.35
N VAL A 21 -16.02 38.76 -39.56
CA VAL A 21 -17.28 39.39 -39.97
C VAL A 21 -17.73 40.30 -38.84
N ARG A 22 -17.42 41.58 -39.00
CA ARG A 22 -17.96 42.70 -38.22
C ARG A 22 -19.40 43.01 -38.62
N SER A 23 -20.09 43.64 -37.66
CA SER A 23 -21.07 44.73 -37.83
C SER A 23 -22.54 44.28 -38.06
N VAL A 24 -23.62 44.82 -37.46
CA VAL A 24 -23.90 46.10 -36.77
C VAL A 24 -25.13 45.92 -35.85
N ALA A 25 -25.10 46.54 -34.66
CA ALA A 25 -26.12 47.23 -33.83
C ALA A 25 -27.59 46.73 -33.75
N THR A 26 -28.39 46.93 -32.69
CA THR A 26 -28.66 48.12 -31.86
C THR A 26 -29.47 47.71 -30.62
N GLY A 27 -29.35 48.42 -29.48
CA GLY A 27 -30.47 48.52 -28.52
C GLY A 27 -30.09 48.59 -27.04
N THR A 28 -29.80 49.81 -26.56
CA THR A 28 -29.61 50.19 -25.15
C THR A 28 -30.97 50.65 -24.52
N PRO A 29 -31.07 51.23 -23.29
CA PRO A 29 -31.76 50.61 -22.14
C PRO A 29 -32.89 51.47 -21.51
N ALA A 30 -33.53 50.98 -20.44
CA ALA A 30 -34.16 51.74 -19.33
C ALA A 30 -34.72 50.71 -18.30
N ALA A 31 -34.35 50.62 -17.01
CA ALA A 31 -34.58 51.54 -15.87
C ALA A 31 -36.04 52.06 -15.84
N VAL A 32 -36.85 51.98 -14.78
CA VAL A 32 -36.67 52.37 -13.37
C VAL A 32 -37.89 51.82 -12.60
N ALA A 33 -37.77 51.53 -11.30
CA ALA A 33 -38.55 52.19 -10.23
C ALA A 33 -38.54 51.40 -8.89
N SER A 34 -38.16 52.15 -7.86
CA SER A 34 -38.07 51.84 -6.44
C SER A 34 -39.42 51.76 -5.72
N SER A 35 -39.42 51.16 -4.51
CA SER A 35 -40.02 51.64 -3.23
C SER A 35 -39.71 50.58 -2.15
N SER A 36 -38.79 50.77 -1.20
CA SER A 36 -38.91 51.47 0.09
C SER A 36 -40.18 51.17 0.89
N ILE A 37 -40.03 50.61 2.11
CA ILE A 37 -40.55 51.15 3.40
C ILE A 37 -40.06 50.29 4.60
N ALA A 38 -39.40 51.00 5.52
CA ALA A 38 -39.37 50.96 6.99
C ALA A 38 -39.13 49.68 7.84
N SER A 39 -38.18 49.84 8.78
CA SER A 39 -37.98 49.09 10.02
C SER A 39 -39.12 49.24 11.04
N PRO A 40 -39.08 48.49 12.17
CA PRO A 40 -38.64 49.17 13.40
C PRO A 40 -37.69 48.36 14.30
N ARG A 41 -37.13 49.13 15.24
CA ARG A 41 -36.19 48.86 16.31
C ARG A 41 -36.71 47.82 17.32
N CYS A 42 -35.82 47.09 17.98
CA CYS A 42 -35.78 47.11 19.45
C CYS A 42 -34.40 46.70 20.00
N SER A 43 -33.92 47.55 20.89
CA SER A 43 -32.72 47.50 21.70
C SER A 43 -32.88 46.60 22.92
N SER A 44 -31.81 45.93 23.36
CA SER A 44 -31.54 45.77 24.79
C SER A 44 -30.07 45.50 25.05
N THR A 45 -29.42 46.55 25.55
CA THR A 45 -28.18 46.57 26.30
C THR A 45 -28.29 45.79 27.61
N ARG A 46 -27.24 45.06 28.00
CA ARG A 46 -26.79 45.12 29.41
C ARG A 46 -25.29 44.93 29.58
N THR A 47 -24.68 46.00 30.05
CA THR A 47 -23.32 46.17 30.54
C THR A 47 -23.14 45.58 31.95
N LYS A 48 -21.86 45.42 32.33
CA LYS A 48 -21.27 45.35 33.69
C LYS A 48 -21.21 43.94 34.31
N MET A 49 -20.16 43.52 35.01
CA MET A 49 -18.98 44.20 35.53
C MET A 49 -17.93 43.16 35.94
N VAL A 50 -16.67 43.60 35.90
CA VAL A 50 -15.47 43.04 36.53
C VAL A 50 -15.68 42.72 38.02
N ARG A 51 -15.13 41.60 38.50
CA ARG A 51 -14.57 41.52 39.85
C ARG A 51 -13.39 40.55 39.91
N LEU A 52 -12.21 41.10 40.19
CA LEU A 52 -11.01 40.43 40.71
C LEU A 52 -11.35 39.58 41.94
N LEU A 53 -10.64 38.46 42.10
CA LEU A 53 -9.88 38.07 43.31
C LEU A 53 -9.16 36.74 43.06
N ALA A 54 -7.84 36.76 43.04
CA ALA A 54 -6.96 35.65 43.41
C ALA A 54 -6.48 35.88 44.87
N PRO A 55 -5.55 35.10 45.46
CA PRO A 55 -5.15 33.69 45.30
C PRO A 55 -5.19 32.96 46.67
N MET A 56 -4.99 31.63 46.74
CA MET A 56 -4.40 30.99 47.92
C MET A 56 -3.78 29.61 47.56
N THR A 57 -2.68 29.36 48.25
CA THR A 57 -1.54 28.46 48.01
C THR A 57 -1.62 27.12 48.76
N ARG A 58 -0.58 26.28 48.51
CA ARG A 58 -0.05 25.10 49.25
C ARG A 58 -0.58 23.74 48.78
N ASP A 59 0.20 22.66 48.69
CA ASP A 59 1.57 22.30 49.11
C ASP A 59 2.00 21.16 48.15
N GLY A 60 3.25 21.00 47.70
CA GLY A 60 4.36 20.57 48.54
C GLY A 60 4.33 19.04 48.74
N GLY A 61 5.03 18.26 47.92
CA GLY A 61 4.99 16.79 48.04
C GLY A 61 5.92 16.01 47.10
N GLU A 62 7.18 16.39 47.03
CA GLU A 62 8.26 15.63 46.41
C GLU A 62 8.50 14.32 47.20
N ARG A 63 8.40 13.14 46.55
CA ARG A 63 8.92 11.88 47.11
C ARG A 63 9.92 11.25 46.15
N ARG A 64 11.17 11.19 46.62
CA ARG A 64 12.30 10.44 46.05
C ARG A 64 12.10 8.92 46.19
N PRO A 65 12.86 8.09 45.44
CA PRO A 65 12.47 6.73 45.08
C PRO A 65 12.81 5.70 46.16
N HIS A 66 11.92 4.74 46.38
CA HIS A 66 12.25 3.54 47.15
C HIS A 66 13.02 2.56 46.27
N ALA A 67 14.30 2.39 46.59
CA ALA A 67 15.12 1.28 46.15
C ALA A 67 14.52 -0.04 46.67
N GLN A 68 13.90 -0.82 45.77
CA GLN A 68 13.48 -2.18 46.08
C GLN A 68 14.58 -3.15 45.65
N ARG A 69 15.10 -3.84 46.67
CA ARG A 69 16.17 -4.83 46.61
C ARG A 69 15.89 -5.90 45.55
N ARG A 70 16.85 -6.12 44.65
CA ARG A 70 16.94 -7.33 43.82
C ARG A 70 16.98 -8.56 44.75
N ARG A 71 15.91 -9.35 44.78
CA ARG A 71 16.00 -10.75 45.20
C ARG A 71 16.61 -11.53 44.03
N VAL A 72 17.82 -12.02 44.25
CA VAL A 72 18.40 -13.09 43.47
C VAL A 72 17.55 -14.33 43.72
N VAL A 73 16.76 -14.74 42.73
CA VAL A 73 16.16 -16.07 42.70
C VAL A 73 17.14 -16.95 41.94
N ASN A 74 17.82 -17.83 42.67
CA ASN A 74 18.50 -18.98 42.08
C ASN A 74 17.46 -19.82 41.35
N VAL A 75 17.60 -19.95 40.03
CA VAL A 75 16.82 -20.92 39.27
C VAL A 75 17.63 -22.21 39.23
N ASP A 76 17.07 -23.21 39.89
CA ASP A 76 17.56 -24.57 39.96
C ASP A 76 17.71 -25.23 38.58
N ARG A 77 18.62 -26.21 38.57
CA ARG A 77 19.00 -27.13 37.49
C ARG A 77 17.83 -27.62 36.63
N PRO A 78 18.01 -27.81 35.30
CA PRO A 78 16.98 -28.40 34.46
C PRO A 78 16.86 -29.90 34.74
N VAL A 79 15.69 -30.30 35.25
CA VAL A 79 15.22 -31.68 35.25
C VAL A 79 14.86 -32.05 33.82
N VAL A 80 15.60 -32.99 33.24
CA VAL A 80 15.29 -33.61 31.94
C VAL A 80 14.04 -34.46 32.11
N SER A 81 12.87 -33.91 31.76
CA SER A 81 11.65 -34.71 31.57
C SER A 81 11.50 -35.08 30.11
N ARG A 82 11.60 -36.37 29.81
CA ARG A 82 11.30 -36.95 28.50
C ARG A 82 9.80 -36.72 28.20
N ARG A 83 9.48 -35.70 27.42
CA ARG A 83 8.16 -35.57 26.79
C ARG A 83 8.15 -36.43 25.53
N ARG A 84 7.34 -37.49 25.53
CA ARG A 84 6.94 -38.22 24.32
C ARG A 84 6.24 -37.23 23.39
N ALA A 85 6.69 -37.17 22.14
CA ALA A 85 6.03 -36.41 21.09
C ALA A 85 4.60 -36.94 20.92
N ALA A 86 3.61 -36.10 21.21
CA ALA A 86 2.23 -36.35 20.83
C ALA A 86 2.12 -36.11 19.33
N PHE A 87 1.85 -37.16 18.56
CA PHE A 87 1.44 -37.07 17.17
C PHE A 87 0.20 -36.17 17.09
N GLY A 88 0.38 -34.96 16.55
CA GLY A 88 -0.71 -34.03 16.26
C GLY A 88 -1.65 -34.62 15.21
N ARG A 89 -2.94 -34.49 15.47
CA ARG A 89 -4.04 -34.91 14.59
C ARG A 89 -3.86 -34.32 13.19
N VAL A 90 -3.69 -35.18 12.20
CA VAL A 90 -3.78 -34.84 10.77
C VAL A 90 -5.25 -34.55 10.46
N GLY A 91 -5.55 -33.34 10.00
CA GLY A 91 -6.90 -32.89 9.62
C GLY A 91 -7.48 -33.60 8.39
N PRO A 92 -8.76 -33.39 8.07
CA PRO A 92 -9.53 -34.23 7.17
C PRO A 92 -9.27 -33.86 5.70
N MET A 93 -8.11 -34.23 5.17
CA MET A 93 -7.78 -34.07 3.74
C MET A 93 -7.34 -35.39 3.12
N ARG A 94 -7.69 -36.52 3.76
CA ARG A 94 -7.55 -37.88 3.20
C ARG A 94 -8.76 -38.30 2.36
N SER A 95 -9.79 -37.45 2.24
CA SER A 95 -11.10 -37.87 1.72
C SER A 95 -11.33 -37.62 0.23
N CYS A 96 -10.53 -36.79 -0.45
CA CYS A 96 -10.76 -36.48 -1.87
C CYS A 96 -9.94 -37.36 -2.83
N ILE A 97 -8.71 -37.75 -2.46
CA ILE A 97 -7.84 -38.57 -3.33
C ILE A 97 -8.32 -40.04 -3.36
N CYS A 98 -8.86 -40.56 -2.26
CA CYS A 98 -9.45 -41.90 -2.22
C CYS A 98 -10.77 -42.02 -3.02
N LEU A 99 -11.48 -40.91 -3.26
CA LEU A 99 -12.76 -40.93 -3.97
C LEU A 99 -12.58 -41.02 -5.50
N ALA A 100 -11.51 -40.45 -6.05
CA ALA A 100 -11.19 -40.55 -7.48
C ALA A 100 -10.77 -41.97 -7.89
N ALA A 101 -10.05 -42.69 -7.01
CA ALA A 101 -9.65 -44.07 -7.27
C ALA A 101 -10.81 -45.08 -7.17
N LEU A 102 -11.84 -44.81 -6.35
CA LEU A 102 -13.01 -45.69 -6.25
C LEU A 102 -14.06 -45.47 -7.35
N LEU A 103 -14.09 -44.29 -7.99
CA LEU A 103 -15.07 -44.00 -9.06
C LEU A 103 -14.65 -44.50 -10.45
N LEU A 104 -13.36 -44.78 -10.67
CA LEU A 104 -12.86 -45.29 -11.96
C LEU A 104 -12.92 -46.82 -12.12
N ALA A 105 -13.35 -47.57 -11.10
CA ALA A 105 -13.49 -49.02 -11.16
C ALA A 105 -14.83 -49.52 -11.74
N SER A 106 -15.71 -48.62 -12.21
CA SER A 106 -17.08 -48.94 -12.68
C SER A 106 -17.27 -48.84 -14.20
N CYS A 107 -16.29 -48.31 -14.95
CA CYS A 107 -16.38 -48.24 -16.40
C CYS A 107 -15.11 -48.83 -17.01
N GLY A 108 -15.28 -49.91 -17.76
CA GLY A 108 -14.21 -50.78 -18.21
C GLY A 108 -13.17 -50.11 -19.11
N GLY A 109 -11.99 -50.73 -19.13
CA GLY A 109 -11.15 -50.77 -20.32
C GLY A 109 -10.15 -49.63 -20.49
N ALA A 110 -9.39 -49.29 -19.46
CA ALA A 110 -8.01 -48.85 -19.64
C ALA A 110 -7.17 -49.52 -18.57
N ALA A 111 -6.17 -50.29 -18.98
CA ALA A 111 -5.12 -50.73 -18.06
C ALA A 111 -4.36 -49.47 -17.66
N VAL A 112 -4.83 -48.79 -16.61
CA VAL A 112 -4.06 -47.76 -15.93
C VAL A 112 -2.84 -48.46 -15.38
N ASP A 113 -1.67 -48.11 -15.91
CA ASP A 113 -0.40 -48.55 -15.36
C ASP A 113 -0.32 -47.99 -13.93
N GLU A 114 -0.57 -48.88 -12.98
CA GLU A 114 -0.58 -48.58 -11.56
C GLU A 114 0.76 -48.00 -11.10
N ALA A 115 1.86 -48.29 -11.81
CA ALA A 115 3.16 -47.67 -11.56
C ALA A 115 3.20 -46.21 -12.01
N ALA A 116 2.67 -45.89 -13.20
CA ALA A 116 2.66 -44.53 -13.73
C ALA A 116 1.80 -43.58 -12.89
N LEU A 117 0.61 -44.01 -12.47
CA LEU A 117 -0.27 -43.21 -11.60
C LEU A 117 0.36 -42.98 -10.21
N ARG A 118 1.09 -43.97 -9.69
CA ARG A 118 1.81 -43.84 -8.40
C ARG A 118 2.97 -42.86 -8.48
N ASP A 119 3.66 -42.79 -9.61
CA ASP A 119 4.77 -41.86 -9.81
C ASP A 119 4.26 -40.41 -9.98
N GLU A 120 3.15 -40.19 -10.70
CA GLU A 120 2.54 -38.87 -10.85
C GLU A 120 2.04 -38.30 -9.51
N ILE A 121 1.34 -39.11 -8.71
CA ILE A 121 0.92 -38.74 -7.35
C ILE A 121 2.15 -38.46 -6.47
N ARG A 122 3.23 -39.24 -6.61
CA ARG A 122 4.47 -39.02 -5.84
C ARG A 122 5.11 -37.68 -6.20
N GLU A 123 5.12 -37.31 -7.48
CA GLU A 123 5.68 -36.03 -7.93
C GLU A 123 4.82 -34.83 -7.48
N GLU A 124 3.49 -34.93 -7.52
CA GLU A 124 2.62 -33.88 -6.97
C GLU A 124 2.80 -33.71 -5.46
N VAL A 125 2.85 -34.82 -4.72
CA VAL A 125 3.10 -34.77 -3.27
C VAL A 125 4.49 -34.19 -2.99
N ARG A 126 5.52 -34.54 -3.76
CA ARG A 126 6.86 -33.94 -3.65
C ARG A 126 6.82 -32.43 -3.94
N ALA A 127 6.09 -32.01 -4.97
CA ALA A 127 5.94 -30.61 -5.35
C ALA A 127 5.21 -29.82 -4.26
N GLU A 128 4.13 -30.37 -3.68
CA GLU A 128 3.37 -29.70 -2.62
C GLU A 128 4.15 -29.65 -1.31
N MET A 129 4.84 -30.73 -0.94
CA MET A 129 5.77 -30.72 0.21
C MET A 129 6.91 -29.71 0.02
N ALA A 130 7.41 -29.54 -1.21
CA ALA A 130 8.41 -28.51 -1.51
C ALA A 130 7.84 -27.08 -1.44
N ARG A 131 6.58 -26.88 -1.84
CA ARG A 131 5.87 -25.59 -1.70
C ARG A 131 5.57 -25.26 -0.25
N GLU A 132 5.16 -26.25 0.54
CA GLU A 132 4.91 -26.09 1.97
C GLU A 132 6.21 -25.87 2.74
N ALA A 133 7.30 -26.55 2.39
CA ALA A 133 8.64 -26.30 2.94
C ALA A 133 9.16 -24.89 2.62
N ARG A 134 8.84 -24.34 1.43
CA ARG A 134 9.12 -22.93 1.09
C ARG A 134 8.27 -21.96 1.90
N ARG A 135 6.99 -22.28 2.12
CA ARG A 135 6.03 -21.47 2.89
C ARG A 135 6.37 -21.44 4.38
N ASN A 136 6.79 -22.58 4.94
CA ASN A 136 7.11 -22.78 6.35
C ASN A 136 8.62 -22.78 6.61
N ARG A 137 9.43 -22.18 5.73
CA ARG A 137 10.87 -22.10 5.95
C ARG A 137 11.11 -21.39 7.29
N PRO A 138 11.76 -22.05 8.26
CA PRO A 138 11.93 -21.46 9.58
C PRO A 138 12.71 -20.16 9.48
N ARG A 139 12.21 -19.11 10.14
CA ARG A 139 12.82 -17.77 10.22
C ARG A 139 14.31 -17.80 10.62
N ALA A 140 14.72 -18.87 11.30
CA ALA A 140 16.08 -19.14 11.77
C ALA A 140 17.12 -19.43 10.66
N GLU A 141 16.73 -19.73 9.41
CA GLU A 141 17.70 -19.88 8.31
C GLU A 141 18.06 -18.55 7.62
N VAL A 142 17.45 -17.44 8.01
CA VAL A 142 17.87 -16.09 7.60
C VAL A 142 19.01 -15.57 8.51
N ASP A 143 19.45 -16.37 9.48
CA ASP A 143 20.54 -16.06 10.40
C ASP A 143 21.92 -16.39 9.81
N ALA A 144 22.15 -16.07 8.54
CA ALA A 144 23.51 -15.74 8.13
C ALA A 144 23.84 -14.45 8.88
N GLU A 145 24.65 -14.55 9.93
CA GLU A 145 25.12 -13.43 10.76
C GLU A 145 26.05 -12.55 9.92
N VAL A 146 25.44 -11.77 9.03
CA VAL A 146 26.10 -10.88 8.09
C VAL A 146 26.20 -9.52 8.77
N ASP A 147 27.28 -9.27 9.50
CA ASP A 147 27.51 -7.99 10.15
C ASP A 147 27.93 -6.91 9.12
N VAL A 148 26.95 -6.46 8.33
CA VAL A 148 27.08 -5.29 7.47
C VAL A 148 26.57 -4.10 8.25
N ALA A 149 27.48 -3.20 8.63
CA ALA A 149 27.13 -1.91 9.21
C ALA A 149 26.19 -1.13 8.28
N LEU A 150 24.91 -1.07 8.67
CA LEU A 150 23.90 -0.29 7.97
C LEU A 150 24.12 1.21 8.23
N PRO A 151 23.72 2.11 7.32
CA PRO A 151 23.73 3.54 7.59
C PRO A 151 22.85 3.89 8.81
N ASP A 152 23.22 4.93 9.57
CA ASP A 152 22.47 5.47 10.72
C ASP A 152 21.15 6.18 10.33
N THR A 153 20.40 5.59 9.39
CA THR A 153 19.09 6.07 8.98
C THR A 153 18.03 5.24 9.70
N PRO A 154 17.12 5.86 10.47
CA PRO A 154 16.02 5.14 11.11
C PRO A 154 15.20 4.35 10.08
N ARG A 155 14.97 3.08 10.38
CA ARG A 155 14.12 2.19 9.59
C ARG A 155 12.96 1.75 10.45
N PHE A 156 11.79 1.69 9.88
CA PHE A 156 10.58 1.21 10.53
C PHE A 156 10.22 -0.16 10.00
N LEU A 157 9.85 -1.07 10.90
CA LEU A 157 9.33 -2.37 10.56
C LEU A 157 7.95 -2.20 9.92
N ILE A 158 7.82 -2.54 8.64
CA ILE A 158 6.55 -2.51 7.90
C ILE A 158 6.31 -3.88 7.29
N ASP A 159 5.16 -4.48 7.55
CA ASP A 159 4.79 -5.74 6.94
C ASP A 159 4.40 -5.53 5.47
N ALA A 160 5.13 -6.16 4.56
CA ALA A 160 4.83 -6.13 3.13
C ALA A 160 4.08 -7.39 2.65
N ALA A 161 3.91 -8.39 3.52
CA ALA A 161 3.37 -9.69 3.13
C ALA A 161 1.87 -9.62 2.80
N GLY A 162 1.49 -10.30 1.72
CA GLY A 162 0.10 -10.43 1.27
C GLY A 162 -0.56 -9.14 0.76
N ALA A 163 0.14 -8.01 0.79
CA ALA A 163 -0.32 -6.75 0.21
C ALA A 163 -0.11 -6.74 -1.32
N PRO A 164 -0.99 -6.08 -2.09
CA PRO A 164 -0.81 -5.95 -3.53
C PRO A 164 0.52 -5.27 -3.87
N ALA A 165 1.27 -5.87 -4.80
CA ALA A 165 2.58 -5.39 -5.20
C ALA A 165 2.75 -5.37 -6.73
N ARG A 166 3.54 -4.45 -7.25
CA ARG A 166 4.00 -4.40 -8.67
C ARG A 166 5.45 -3.98 -8.77
N GLY A 167 6.06 -4.23 -9.92
CA GLY A 167 7.49 -3.99 -10.18
C GLY A 167 8.28 -5.29 -10.07
N ALA A 168 9.53 -5.18 -9.64
CA ALA A 168 10.47 -6.30 -9.58
C ALA A 168 9.93 -7.48 -8.74
N ALA A 169 9.98 -8.68 -9.31
CA ALA A 169 9.61 -9.92 -8.63
C ALA A 169 10.61 -10.26 -7.50
N ASP A 170 11.89 -9.95 -7.72
CA ASP A 170 12.99 -10.14 -6.79
C ASP A 170 13.67 -8.78 -6.51
N PRO A 171 13.09 -7.90 -5.68
CA PRO A 171 13.55 -6.52 -5.54
C PRO A 171 14.73 -6.38 -4.57
N ARG A 172 15.60 -5.41 -4.85
CA ARG A 172 16.55 -4.87 -3.85
C ARG A 172 15.89 -3.84 -2.95
N VAL A 173 14.92 -3.12 -3.49
CA VAL A 173 14.24 -2.02 -2.83
C VAL A 173 12.74 -2.28 -2.87
N THR A 174 12.15 -2.43 -1.69
CA THR A 174 10.70 -2.47 -1.53
C THR A 174 10.22 -1.13 -0.99
N ILE A 175 9.29 -0.51 -1.70
CA ILE A 175 8.62 0.73 -1.32
C ILE A 175 7.22 0.34 -0.85
N VAL A 176 6.95 0.49 0.45
CA VAL A 176 5.59 0.37 0.97
C VAL A 176 4.95 1.74 0.99
N THR A 177 3.79 1.88 0.34
CA THR A 177 3.00 3.12 0.32
C THR A 177 1.74 2.95 1.15
N PHE A 178 1.47 3.89 2.06
CA PHE A 178 0.17 4.07 2.70
C PHE A 178 -0.57 5.17 1.97
N SER A 179 -1.68 4.83 1.32
CA SER A 179 -2.34 5.70 0.35
C SER A 179 -3.86 5.68 0.49
N ASP A 180 -4.47 6.74 -0.02
CA ASP A 180 -5.90 7.01 -0.02
C ASP A 180 -6.35 7.36 -1.45
N PHE A 181 -7.35 6.66 -1.97
CA PHE A 181 -7.82 6.83 -3.35
C PHE A 181 -8.50 8.18 -3.61
N GLN A 182 -9.05 8.85 -2.59
CA GLN A 182 -9.68 10.18 -2.72
C GLN A 182 -8.71 11.32 -2.39
N CYS A 183 -7.52 11.01 -1.85
CA CYS A 183 -6.53 12.02 -1.50
C CYS A 183 -5.87 12.63 -2.76
N PRO A 184 -5.92 13.97 -2.95
CA PRO A 184 -5.33 14.62 -4.12
C PRO A 184 -3.80 14.51 -4.17
N PHE A 185 -3.12 14.47 -3.01
CA PHE A 185 -1.67 14.24 -2.96
C PHE A 185 -1.30 12.82 -3.40
N CYS A 186 -2.13 11.83 -3.08
CA CYS A 186 -1.94 10.44 -3.53
C CYS A 186 -2.12 10.31 -5.05
N GLY A 187 -3.01 11.09 -5.65
CA GLY A 187 -3.12 11.17 -7.12
C GLY A 187 -1.89 11.80 -7.75
N ARG A 188 -1.41 12.93 -7.22
CA ARG A 188 -0.26 13.66 -7.78
C ARG A 188 1.03 12.83 -7.81
N VAL A 189 1.26 11.99 -6.80
CA VAL A 189 2.49 11.19 -6.71
C VAL A 189 2.49 9.97 -7.67
N GLN A 190 1.35 9.59 -8.26
CA GLN A 190 1.28 8.40 -9.14
C GLN A 190 2.24 8.48 -10.34
N ALA A 191 2.39 9.66 -10.94
CA ALA A 191 3.34 9.85 -12.04
C ALA A 191 4.78 9.62 -11.60
N THR A 192 5.14 10.10 -10.40
CA THR A 192 6.45 9.86 -9.79
C THR A 192 6.70 8.37 -9.55
N LEU A 193 5.72 7.66 -8.99
CA LEU A 193 5.84 6.21 -8.71
C LEU A 193 5.98 5.39 -10.00
N ARG A 194 5.24 5.75 -11.06
CA ARG A 194 5.40 5.11 -12.38
C ARG A 194 6.80 5.33 -12.95
N ARG A 195 7.27 6.58 -12.97
CA ARG A 195 8.62 6.92 -13.42
C ARG A 195 9.70 6.17 -12.63
N LEU A 196 9.47 5.93 -11.33
CA LEU A 196 10.39 5.18 -10.48
C LEU A 196 10.44 3.69 -10.83
N LEU A 197 9.30 3.07 -11.09
CA LEU A 197 9.24 1.67 -11.55
C LEU A 197 9.86 1.50 -12.94
N GLU A 198 9.70 2.49 -13.82
CA GLU A 198 10.33 2.51 -15.15
C GLU A 198 11.86 2.70 -15.08
N ALA A 199 12.34 3.53 -14.15
CA ALA A 199 13.77 3.78 -13.95
C ALA A 199 14.50 2.59 -13.31
N TYR A 200 13.79 1.78 -12.52
CA TYR A 200 14.35 0.67 -11.74
C TYR A 200 13.54 -0.64 -11.91
N PRO A 201 13.37 -1.14 -13.15
CA PRO A 201 12.43 -2.22 -13.44
C PRO A 201 12.78 -3.53 -12.73
N ASP A 202 14.07 -3.80 -12.55
CA ASP A 202 14.56 -5.03 -11.92
C ASP A 202 14.75 -4.88 -10.40
N ASP A 203 14.89 -3.66 -9.91
CA ASP A 203 15.35 -3.39 -8.55
C ASP A 203 14.24 -2.96 -7.58
N VAL A 204 13.20 -2.29 -8.07
CA VAL A 204 12.17 -1.67 -7.23
C VAL A 204 10.84 -2.42 -7.32
N ARG A 205 10.29 -2.73 -6.14
CA ARG A 205 8.91 -3.21 -5.96
C ARG A 205 8.10 -2.19 -5.17
N LEU A 206 6.93 -1.84 -5.68
CA LEU A 206 5.94 -1.01 -4.97
C LEU A 206 4.89 -1.92 -4.33
N VAL A 207 4.64 -1.74 -3.04
CA VAL A 207 3.63 -2.44 -2.23
C VAL A 207 2.60 -1.42 -1.74
N PHE A 208 1.31 -1.71 -1.96
CA PHE A 208 0.22 -0.80 -1.60
C PHE A 208 -0.44 -1.20 -0.27
N ARG A 209 -0.55 -0.26 0.66
CA ARG A 209 -1.32 -0.35 1.91
C ARG A 209 -2.35 0.78 1.95
N ASN A 210 -3.52 0.48 2.47
CA ASN A 210 -4.63 1.42 2.50
C ASN A 210 -4.54 2.34 3.72
N ASN A 211 -4.83 3.63 3.54
CA ASN A 211 -4.97 4.57 4.64
C ASN A 211 -6.06 5.61 4.34
N PRO A 212 -7.33 5.18 4.12
CA PRO A 212 -8.42 6.10 3.83
C PRO A 212 -8.64 7.07 4.99
N LEU A 213 -8.63 8.37 4.73
CA LEU A 213 -8.77 9.38 5.77
C LEU A 213 -10.25 9.62 6.11
N PRO A 214 -10.62 9.87 7.38
CA PRO A 214 -12.03 9.91 7.81
C PRO A 214 -12.86 11.05 7.20
N PHE A 215 -12.21 12.06 6.64
CA PHE A 215 -12.86 13.17 5.95
C PHE A 215 -13.03 12.94 4.44
N HIS A 216 -12.58 11.80 3.93
CA HIS A 216 -12.78 11.34 2.56
C HIS A 216 -13.85 10.24 2.55
N GLN A 217 -15.09 10.61 2.25
CA GLN A 217 -16.26 9.73 2.39
C GLN A 217 -16.21 8.50 1.47
N ASP A 218 -15.57 8.63 0.30
CA ASP A 218 -15.49 7.57 -0.72
C ASP A 218 -14.17 6.79 -0.66
N ALA A 219 -13.21 7.21 0.16
CA ALA A 219 -11.91 6.56 0.26
C ALA A 219 -11.99 5.13 0.81
N MET A 220 -12.83 4.90 1.82
CA MET A 220 -13.02 3.56 2.40
C MET A 220 -13.71 2.61 1.39
N PRO A 221 -14.86 2.96 0.79
CA PRO A 221 -15.45 2.14 -0.28
C PRO A 221 -14.51 1.87 -1.45
N ALA A 222 -13.73 2.86 -1.90
CA ALA A 222 -12.75 2.69 -2.97
C ALA A 222 -11.62 1.72 -2.57
N ALA A 223 -11.13 1.80 -1.33
CA ALA A 223 -10.15 0.85 -0.80
C ALA A 223 -10.72 -0.57 -0.72
N GLU A 224 -11.97 -0.74 -0.29
CA GLU A 224 -12.66 -2.03 -0.28
C GLU A 224 -12.82 -2.61 -1.69
N ALA A 225 -13.19 -1.78 -2.67
CA ALA A 225 -13.29 -2.20 -4.06
C ALA A 225 -11.93 -2.66 -4.62
N ALA A 226 -10.85 -1.94 -4.30
CA ALA A 226 -9.50 -2.33 -4.67
C ALA A 226 -9.10 -3.68 -4.03
N GLN A 227 -9.37 -3.90 -2.74
CA GLN A 227 -9.10 -5.20 -2.10
C GLN A 227 -9.95 -6.34 -2.68
N GLU A 228 -11.21 -6.07 -3.07
CA GLU A 228 -12.02 -7.06 -3.77
C GLU A 228 -11.45 -7.38 -5.15
N ALA A 229 -10.95 -6.39 -5.89
CA ALA A 229 -10.24 -6.63 -7.14
C ALA A 229 -9.04 -7.57 -6.93
N HIS A 230 -8.27 -7.37 -5.85
CA HIS A 230 -7.19 -8.29 -5.47
C HIS A 230 -7.70 -9.70 -5.15
N ALA A 231 -8.83 -9.83 -4.46
CA ALA A 231 -9.43 -11.12 -4.12
C ALA A 231 -9.96 -11.88 -5.36
N GLN A 232 -10.44 -11.16 -6.37
CA GLN A 232 -10.99 -11.76 -7.59
C GLN A 232 -9.92 -12.13 -8.63
N GLY A 233 -8.88 -11.32 -8.78
CA GLY A 233 -7.91 -11.48 -9.86
C GLY A 233 -6.45 -11.19 -9.48
N GLY A 234 -6.13 -11.19 -8.18
CA GLY A 234 -4.77 -11.02 -7.68
C GLY A 234 -4.18 -9.61 -7.93
N PRO A 235 -2.85 -9.48 -7.91
CA PRO A 235 -2.17 -8.19 -8.05
C PRO A 235 -2.51 -7.47 -9.35
N GLU A 236 -2.64 -8.20 -10.47
CA GLU A 236 -2.94 -7.58 -11.77
C GLU A 236 -4.30 -6.87 -11.77
N MET A 237 -5.34 -7.52 -11.24
CA MET A 237 -6.67 -6.93 -11.14
C MET A 237 -6.71 -5.76 -10.15
N PHE A 238 -5.99 -5.89 -9.02
CA PHE A 238 -5.81 -4.78 -8.08
C PHE A 238 -5.24 -3.55 -8.77
N TRP A 239 -4.13 -3.68 -9.53
CA TRP A 239 -3.46 -2.55 -10.15
C TRP A 239 -4.27 -1.94 -11.29
N ARG A 240 -5.04 -2.74 -12.04
CA ARG A 240 -5.99 -2.24 -13.05
C ARG A 240 -7.07 -1.36 -12.42
N LEU A 241 -7.68 -1.80 -11.31
CA LEU A 241 -8.67 -0.98 -10.62
C LEU A 241 -8.02 0.24 -9.96
N HIS A 242 -6.89 0.06 -9.29
CA HIS A 242 -6.11 1.13 -8.66
C HIS A 242 -5.85 2.29 -9.63
N ASP A 243 -5.35 2.00 -10.83
CA ASP A 243 -5.03 3.02 -11.82
C ASP A 243 -6.31 3.74 -12.31
N LEU A 244 -7.44 3.03 -12.45
CA LEU A 244 -8.73 3.65 -12.78
C LEU A 244 -9.26 4.55 -11.66
N LEU A 245 -9.16 4.12 -10.39
CA LEU A 245 -9.60 4.92 -9.24
C LEU A 245 -8.80 6.22 -9.16
N PHE A 246 -7.47 6.17 -9.32
CA PHE A 246 -6.63 7.37 -9.34
C PHE A 246 -6.83 8.24 -10.59
N ALA A 247 -7.24 7.66 -11.73
CA ALA A 247 -7.60 8.45 -12.89
C ALA A 247 -8.94 9.19 -12.71
N ASN A 248 -9.79 8.76 -11.78
CA ASN A 248 -11.15 9.27 -11.59
C ASN A 248 -11.44 9.64 -10.12
N GLN A 249 -10.50 10.27 -9.41
CA GLN A 249 -10.61 10.52 -7.96
C GLN A 249 -11.82 11.37 -7.51
N HIS A 250 -12.47 12.07 -8.44
CA HIS A 250 -13.69 12.85 -8.17
C HIS A 250 -14.99 12.08 -8.40
N ALA A 251 -14.91 10.82 -8.87
CA ALA A 251 -16.03 9.95 -9.19
C ALA A 251 -15.74 8.56 -8.61
N LEU A 252 -15.87 8.45 -7.28
CA LEU A 252 -15.59 7.25 -6.48
C LEU A 252 -16.82 6.74 -5.72
N GLU A 253 -18.01 7.25 -6.06
CA GLU A 253 -19.24 6.80 -5.44
C GLU A 253 -19.52 5.33 -5.82
N ARG A 254 -20.43 4.69 -5.08
CA ARG A 254 -20.76 3.27 -5.28
C ARG A 254 -21.01 2.89 -6.74
N ALA A 255 -21.81 3.69 -7.47
CA ALA A 255 -22.12 3.45 -8.87
C ALA A 255 -20.88 3.55 -9.78
N ASP A 256 -19.93 4.43 -9.45
CA ASP A 256 -18.67 4.54 -10.16
C ASP A 256 -17.79 3.32 -9.94
N LEU A 257 -17.68 2.85 -8.69
CA LEU A 257 -16.91 1.65 -8.35
C LEU A 257 -17.41 0.42 -9.09
N GLU A 258 -18.74 0.22 -9.13
CA GLU A 258 -19.37 -0.87 -9.87
C GLU A 258 -19.13 -0.75 -11.39
N ARG A 259 -19.19 0.46 -11.94
CA ARG A 259 -18.90 0.75 -13.34
C ARG A 259 -17.44 0.46 -13.70
N TYR A 260 -16.47 0.88 -12.88
CA TYR A 260 -15.05 0.59 -13.12
C TYR A 260 -14.75 -0.90 -13.00
N ALA A 261 -15.37 -1.59 -12.04
CA ALA A 261 -15.25 -3.02 -11.89
C ALA A 261 -15.75 -3.76 -13.14
N ALA A 262 -16.92 -3.38 -13.67
CA ALA A 262 -17.43 -3.91 -14.94
C ALA A 262 -16.45 -3.65 -16.10
N GLN A 263 -15.89 -2.44 -16.19
CA GLN A 263 -14.94 -2.05 -17.24
C GLN A 263 -13.69 -2.93 -17.28
N ILE A 264 -13.20 -3.41 -16.13
CA ILE A 264 -12.01 -4.26 -16.07
C ILE A 264 -12.31 -5.76 -16.00
N GLY A 265 -13.59 -6.14 -16.06
CA GLY A 265 -14.04 -7.53 -16.09
C GLY A 265 -14.10 -8.20 -14.71
N MET A 266 -14.29 -7.43 -13.64
CA MET A 266 -14.62 -7.97 -12.32
C MET A 266 -16.06 -8.49 -12.26
N ASP A 267 -16.32 -9.42 -11.36
CA ASP A 267 -17.67 -9.79 -10.96
C ASP A 267 -18.26 -8.67 -10.09
N VAL A 268 -19.11 -7.85 -10.72
CA VAL A 268 -19.78 -6.72 -10.08
C VAL A 268 -20.71 -7.20 -8.96
N THR A 269 -21.36 -8.35 -9.09
CA THR A 269 -22.26 -8.87 -8.04
C THR A 269 -21.48 -9.20 -6.77
N ARG A 270 -20.31 -9.84 -6.93
CA ARG A 270 -19.40 -10.09 -5.81
C ARG A 270 -18.85 -8.79 -5.21
N LEU A 271 -18.53 -7.80 -6.04
CA LEU A 271 -18.12 -6.48 -5.56
C LEU A 271 -19.21 -5.80 -4.73
N THR A 272 -20.43 -5.72 -5.26
CA THR A 272 -21.61 -5.16 -4.58
C THR A 272 -21.77 -5.82 -3.21
N GLN A 273 -21.73 -7.15 -3.14
CA GLN A 273 -21.82 -7.90 -1.88
C GLN A 273 -20.64 -7.62 -0.93
N ALA A 274 -19.42 -7.50 -1.46
CA ALA A 274 -18.22 -7.22 -0.67
C ALA A 274 -18.33 -5.85 0.00
N LEU A 275 -18.78 -4.83 -0.74
CA LEU A 275 -19.02 -3.47 -0.27
C LEU A 275 -20.16 -3.40 0.76
N ASP A 276 -21.28 -4.09 0.51
CA ASP A 276 -22.43 -4.11 1.44
C ASP A 276 -22.09 -4.77 2.78
N ARG A 277 -21.19 -5.76 2.76
CA ARG A 277 -20.76 -6.53 3.94
C ARG A 277 -19.50 -5.99 4.61
N HIS A 278 -18.89 -4.94 4.03
CA HIS A 278 -17.60 -4.43 4.47
C HIS A 278 -16.51 -5.52 4.56
N THR A 279 -16.47 -6.41 3.56
CA THR A 279 -15.69 -7.65 3.62
C THR A 279 -14.20 -7.41 3.85
N HIS A 280 -13.68 -6.29 3.33
CA HIS A 280 -12.25 -5.97 3.38
C HIS A 280 -11.90 -4.93 4.45
N GLN A 281 -12.90 -4.34 5.12
CA GLN A 281 -12.71 -3.26 6.07
C GLN A 281 -11.74 -3.61 7.21
N ALA A 282 -11.81 -4.84 7.75
CA ALA A 282 -10.92 -5.25 8.83
C ALA A 282 -9.43 -5.19 8.44
N ARG A 283 -9.09 -5.59 7.20
CA ARG A 283 -7.73 -5.49 6.68
C ARG A 283 -7.30 -4.04 6.48
N ILE A 284 -8.20 -3.19 5.97
CA ILE A 284 -7.94 -1.76 5.75
C ILE A 284 -7.71 -1.04 7.09
N VAL A 285 -8.50 -1.34 8.12
CA VAL A 285 -8.31 -0.80 9.48
C VAL A 285 -6.98 -1.26 10.09
N ALA A 286 -6.56 -2.50 9.81
CA ALA A 286 -5.24 -2.97 10.21
C ALA A 286 -4.12 -2.17 9.51
N ASP A 287 -4.26 -1.87 8.21
CA ASP A 287 -3.33 -1.00 7.49
C ASP A 287 -3.28 0.41 8.11
N GLN A 288 -4.42 1.02 8.45
CA GLN A 288 -4.49 2.33 9.10
C GLN A 288 -3.85 2.33 10.49
N THR A 289 -4.04 1.25 11.26
CA THR A 289 -3.46 1.08 12.59
C THR A 289 -1.93 1.01 12.50
N GLU A 290 -1.41 0.21 11.56
CA GLU A 290 0.03 0.12 11.29
C GLU A 290 0.57 1.47 10.82
N ALA A 291 -0.11 2.15 9.91
CA ALA A 291 0.27 3.51 9.46
C ALA A 291 0.40 4.47 10.66
N GLY A 292 -0.62 4.51 11.52
CA GLY A 292 -0.66 5.37 12.70
C GLY A 292 0.47 5.08 13.70
N ALA A 293 0.77 3.80 13.93
CA ALA A 293 1.87 3.35 14.79
C ALA A 293 3.25 3.77 14.27
N ARG A 294 3.39 3.94 12.95
CA ARG A 294 4.65 4.32 12.27
C ARG A 294 4.73 5.81 11.91
N GLY A 295 3.84 6.63 12.49
CA GLY A 295 3.80 8.07 12.25
C GLY A 295 3.21 8.49 10.90
N ALA A 296 2.71 7.56 10.09
CA ALA A 296 2.02 7.82 8.83
C ALA A 296 0.55 8.24 9.03
N ARG A 297 0.35 9.35 9.76
CA ARG A 297 -0.98 9.90 10.10
C ARG A 297 -1.66 10.68 8.96
N GLY A 298 -1.00 10.79 7.81
CA GLY A 298 -1.52 11.43 6.61
C GLY A 298 -1.03 10.70 5.37
N THR A 299 -1.61 11.02 4.21
CA THR A 299 -1.32 10.35 2.94
C THR A 299 -0.84 11.34 1.86
N PRO A 300 0.04 10.90 0.95
CA PRO A 300 0.71 9.60 0.94
C PRO A 300 1.88 9.55 1.95
N ALA A 301 2.17 8.36 2.46
CA ALA A 301 3.35 8.07 3.27
C ALA A 301 4.08 6.86 2.72
N PHE A 302 5.41 6.90 2.69
CA PHE A 302 6.24 5.88 2.07
C PHE A 302 7.28 5.36 3.04
N PHE A 303 7.61 4.07 2.89
CA PHE A 303 8.70 3.41 3.58
C PHE A 303 9.54 2.68 2.54
N ILE A 304 10.72 3.21 2.22
CA ILE A 304 11.65 2.67 1.21
C ILE A 304 12.66 1.81 1.97
N ASN A 305 12.49 0.49 1.93
CA ASN A 305 13.21 -0.44 2.83
C ASN A 305 13.13 -0.01 4.32
N GLY A 306 11.95 0.47 4.73
CA GLY A 306 11.70 1.01 6.07
C GLY A 306 12.12 2.46 6.30
N VAL A 307 12.86 3.08 5.38
CA VAL A 307 13.22 4.51 5.47
C VAL A 307 12.00 5.36 5.14
N GLN A 308 11.56 6.19 6.08
CA GLN A 308 10.35 6.98 5.92
C GLN A 308 10.53 8.16 4.95
N LEU A 309 9.54 8.37 4.09
CA LEU A 309 9.39 9.55 3.24
C LEU A 309 7.93 10.00 3.24
N MET A 310 7.68 11.26 3.59
CA MET A 310 6.32 11.76 3.81
C MET A 310 5.84 12.71 2.69
N GLY A 311 4.58 12.54 2.30
CA GLY A 311 3.89 13.41 1.35
C GLY A 311 4.21 13.11 -0.12
N ALA A 312 3.54 13.84 -1.00
CA ALA A 312 3.76 13.75 -2.44
C ALA A 312 5.08 14.44 -2.82
N GLN A 313 6.17 13.68 -2.78
CA GLN A 313 7.53 14.16 -3.07
C GLN A 313 7.86 14.05 -4.57
N PRO A 314 8.79 14.88 -5.08
CA PRO A 314 9.25 14.78 -6.46
C PRO A 314 10.12 13.53 -6.67
N PHE A 315 10.27 13.11 -7.93
CA PHE A 315 11.04 11.92 -8.31
C PHE A 315 12.46 11.93 -7.73
N GLU A 316 13.12 13.07 -7.77
CA GLU A 316 14.51 13.23 -7.36
C GLU A 316 14.69 12.85 -5.89
N ARG A 317 13.69 13.13 -5.05
CA ARG A 317 13.73 12.75 -3.63
C ARG A 317 13.57 11.24 -3.42
N PHE A 318 12.73 10.58 -4.24
CA PHE A 318 12.63 9.11 -4.23
C PHE A 318 13.93 8.49 -4.73
N ASP A 319 14.45 8.99 -5.84
CA ASP A 319 15.67 8.53 -6.51
C ASP A 319 16.87 8.54 -5.55
N GLU A 320 17.08 9.64 -4.83
CA GLU A 320 18.11 9.76 -3.80
C GLU A 320 18.05 8.67 -2.73
N ILE A 321 16.84 8.28 -2.29
CA ILE A 321 16.68 7.25 -1.27
C ILE A 321 16.85 5.87 -1.90
N VAL A 322 16.26 5.62 -3.07
CA VAL A 322 16.40 4.36 -3.80
C VAL A 322 17.87 4.07 -4.07
N GLN A 323 18.65 5.03 -4.58
CA GLN A 323 20.07 4.83 -4.88
C GLN A 323 20.90 4.48 -3.63
N ARG A 324 20.64 5.16 -2.51
CA ARG A 324 21.27 4.82 -1.22
C ARG A 324 20.89 3.41 -0.78
N GLU A 325 19.63 3.04 -0.90
CA GLU A 325 19.14 1.71 -0.53
C GLU A 325 19.65 0.61 -1.47
N LEU A 326 19.87 0.91 -2.75
CA LEU A 326 20.54 0.02 -3.68
C LEU A 326 22.00 -0.23 -3.28
N ALA A 327 22.72 0.80 -2.82
CA ALA A 327 24.09 0.62 -2.33
C ALA A 327 24.13 -0.26 -1.06
N VAL A 328 23.15 -0.11 -0.15
CA VAL A 328 22.99 -1.01 1.01
C VAL A 328 22.71 -2.44 0.56
N ALA A 329 21.72 -2.62 -0.31
CA ALA A 329 21.35 -3.92 -0.88
C ALA A 329 22.53 -4.65 -1.54
N ARG A 330 23.35 -3.94 -2.33
CA ARG A 330 24.55 -4.53 -2.97
C ARG A 330 25.59 -4.98 -1.95
N ARG A 331 25.77 -4.24 -0.85
CA ARG A 331 26.66 -4.66 0.24
C ARG A 331 26.15 -5.91 0.95
N LEU A 332 24.84 -5.99 1.19
CA LEU A 332 24.21 -7.17 1.78
C LEU A 332 24.36 -8.41 0.89
N GLU A 333 24.16 -8.27 -0.43
CA GLU A 333 24.40 -9.36 -1.37
C GLU A 333 25.86 -9.78 -1.44
N ALA A 334 26.79 -8.83 -1.47
CA ALA A 334 28.22 -9.13 -1.44
C ALA A 334 28.61 -9.91 -0.17
N ALA A 335 27.85 -9.73 0.90
CA ALA A 335 28.00 -10.44 2.15
C ALA A 335 27.11 -11.71 2.27
N GLY A 336 26.42 -12.10 1.20
CA GLY A 336 25.72 -13.39 1.10
C GLY A 336 24.21 -13.36 1.35
N VAL A 337 23.61 -12.20 1.60
CA VAL A 337 22.15 -12.08 1.71
C VAL A 337 21.53 -12.22 0.32
N ALA A 338 20.65 -13.20 0.13
CA ALA A 338 19.95 -13.36 -1.14
C ALA A 338 19.08 -12.14 -1.43
N ARG A 339 19.02 -11.73 -2.71
CA ARG A 339 18.28 -10.54 -3.17
C ARG A 339 16.86 -10.45 -2.60
N GLY A 340 16.07 -11.51 -2.74
CA GLY A 340 14.68 -11.55 -2.26
C GLY A 340 14.53 -11.56 -0.73
N GLN A 341 15.63 -11.73 0.00
CA GLN A 341 15.67 -11.69 1.46
C GLN A 341 16.13 -10.32 2.00
N ILE A 342 16.60 -9.40 1.15
CA ILE A 342 17.12 -8.08 1.58
C ILE A 342 16.09 -7.33 2.42
N TYR A 343 14.84 -7.28 1.98
CA TYR A 343 13.81 -6.57 2.75
C TYR A 343 13.60 -7.21 4.13
N ALA A 344 13.45 -8.53 4.19
CA ALA A 344 13.28 -9.25 5.46
C ALA A 344 14.50 -9.08 6.38
N TYR A 345 15.71 -9.06 5.81
CA TYR A 345 16.95 -8.80 6.53
C TYR A 345 16.95 -7.41 7.17
N LEU A 346 16.65 -6.37 6.38
CA LEU A 346 16.59 -4.98 6.85
C LEU A 346 15.50 -4.75 7.91
N MET A 347 14.43 -5.54 7.88
CA MET A 347 13.32 -5.45 8.82
C MET A 347 13.57 -6.15 10.16
N ARG A 348 14.61 -6.99 10.30
CA ARG A 348 14.90 -7.71 11.55
C ARG A 348 15.20 -6.76 12.71
N ASP A 349 15.98 -5.73 12.44
CA ASP A 349 16.52 -4.78 13.43
C ASP A 349 15.87 -3.39 13.29
N ALA A 350 14.75 -3.30 12.57
CA ALA A 350 14.01 -2.07 12.36
C ALA A 350 13.16 -1.68 13.59
N LEU A 351 12.82 -0.39 13.69
CA LEU A 351 12.03 0.17 14.77
C LEU A 351 10.57 -0.28 14.69
N ASP A 352 10.01 -0.60 15.85
CA ASP A 352 8.59 -0.93 16.06
C ASP A 352 7.66 0.29 16.04
#